data_AF-A0A059LNT8-F1
#
_entry.id   AF-A0A059LNT8-F1
#
_cell.length_a   1.000
_cell.length_b   1.000
_cell.length_c   1.000
_cell.angle_alpha   90.00
_cell.angle_beta   90.00
_cell.angle_gamma   90.00
#
_symmetry.space_group_name_H-M   'P 1'
#
loop_
_entity.id
_entity.type
_entity.pdbx_description
1 polymer ?
#
loop_
_entity_poly.entity_id
_entity_poly.type
_entity_poly.pdbx_seq_one_letter_code
_entity_poly.pdbx_strand_id
1 'polypeptide(L)'
;MGRGPTAYFLFADHVREAVQAEVRAANEGKASVALVGKAIGERWKALTDDERLKYKTSAAEMAKSAAETNAETDNAEENPSTSSSGPTMLPISLVKKIMLLDPEVSRVSSEGLSAVSLVTTIFLGVLAEQAQQVATGAKRKTLRFADVRDASRRYSRQCDMGLYEGLVHLEKKITENQEEEADEVAPAKKTTAAGAADPKGVATLRAFFAPVEGSENLASAEENAATTD
;
A
#
# COMPACT_ATOMS: atom_id res chain seq x y z
N MET A 1 -11.08 -12.65 13.51
CA MET A 1 -10.08 -13.73 13.65
C MET A 1 -10.11 -14.30 15.06
N GLY A 2 -10.88 -15.36 15.31
CA GLY A 2 -10.76 -16.13 16.55
C GLY A 2 -9.76 -17.26 16.31
N ARG A 3 -8.59 -17.23 16.97
CA ARG A 3 -7.76 -18.44 17.08
C ARG A 3 -8.61 -19.49 17.80
N GLY A 4 -8.64 -20.73 17.28
CA GLY A 4 -9.32 -21.84 17.96
C GLY A 4 -8.88 -21.99 19.42
N PRO A 5 -9.74 -22.55 20.28
CA PRO A 5 -9.47 -22.64 21.72
C PRO A 5 -8.14 -23.36 21.97
N THR A 6 -7.22 -22.68 22.65
CA THR A 6 -5.93 -23.25 23.04
C THR A 6 -6.13 -24.41 24.02
N ALA A 7 -5.13 -25.29 24.14
CA ALA A 7 -5.15 -26.42 25.09
C ALA A 7 -5.50 -25.99 26.52
N TYR A 8 -5.08 -24.80 26.93
CA TYR A 8 -5.43 -24.23 28.22
C TYR A 8 -6.92 -23.88 28.33
N PHE A 9 -7.55 -23.36 27.27
CA PHE A 9 -8.98 -23.01 27.28
C PHE A 9 -9.87 -24.26 27.34
N LEU A 10 -9.51 -25.34 26.66
CA LEU A 10 -10.24 -26.62 26.77
C LEU A 10 -10.14 -27.21 28.17
N PHE A 11 -8.94 -27.19 28.76
CA PHE A 11 -8.74 -27.61 30.14
C PHE A 11 -9.49 -26.72 31.14
N ALA A 12 -9.41 -25.41 30.96
CA ALA A 12 -10.09 -24.45 31.81
C ALA A 12 -11.59 -24.67 31.78
N ASP A 13 -12.20 -24.99 30.63
CA ASP A 13 -13.63 -25.26 30.53
C ASP A 13 -14.06 -26.47 31.37
N HIS A 14 -13.32 -27.58 31.28
CA HIS A 14 -13.57 -28.79 32.08
C HIS A 14 -13.39 -28.58 33.59
N VAL A 15 -12.50 -27.69 33.98
CA VAL A 15 -12.12 -27.51 35.40
C VAL A 15 -12.79 -26.29 36.04
N ARG A 16 -13.30 -25.36 35.25
CA ARG A 16 -13.87 -24.09 35.72
C ARG A 16 -15.11 -24.31 36.57
N GLU A 17 -15.99 -25.27 36.23
CA GLU A 17 -17.18 -25.54 37.05
C GLU A 17 -16.82 -26.10 38.44
N ALA A 18 -15.87 -27.02 38.50
CA ALA A 18 -15.38 -27.59 39.75
C ALA A 18 -14.65 -26.54 40.61
N VAL A 19 -13.72 -25.78 40.02
CA VAL A 19 -13.00 -24.70 40.72
C VAL A 19 -13.96 -23.60 41.16
N GLN A 20 -14.94 -23.24 40.34
CA GLN A 20 -15.91 -22.20 40.68
C GLN A 20 -16.81 -22.63 41.85
N ALA A 21 -17.22 -23.90 41.91
CA ALA A 21 -17.98 -24.45 43.03
C ALA A 21 -17.17 -24.42 44.34
N GLU A 22 -15.90 -24.83 44.29
CA GLU A 22 -15.00 -24.81 45.45
C GLU A 22 -14.70 -23.38 45.93
N VAL A 23 -14.38 -22.46 45.01
CA VAL A 23 -14.10 -21.05 45.35
C VAL A 23 -15.35 -20.35 45.91
N ARG A 24 -16.55 -20.74 45.44
CA ARG A 24 -17.83 -20.23 45.96
C ARG A 24 -18.15 -20.77 47.36
N ALA A 25 -17.83 -22.04 47.63
CA ALA A 25 -18.01 -22.67 48.93
C ALA A 25 -17.02 -22.13 49.98
N ALA A 26 -15.78 -21.83 49.57
CA ALA A 26 -14.73 -21.33 50.47
C ALA A 26 -14.81 -19.82 50.76
N ASN A 27 -15.53 -19.03 49.95
CA ASN A 27 -15.56 -17.56 50.05
C ASN A 27 -16.97 -16.96 50.13
N GLU A 28 -17.87 -17.60 50.89
CA GLU A 28 -19.21 -17.05 51.21
C GLU A 28 -19.99 -16.54 49.97
N GLY A 29 -19.96 -17.31 48.88
CA GLY A 29 -20.72 -16.99 47.67
C GLY A 29 -20.05 -16.03 46.67
N LYS A 30 -18.93 -15.38 47.03
CA LYS A 30 -18.20 -14.45 46.14
C LYS A 30 -17.14 -15.18 45.32
N ALA A 31 -17.55 -15.84 44.25
CA ALA A 31 -16.64 -16.40 43.26
C ALA A 31 -16.07 -15.30 42.34
N SER A 32 -15.00 -14.63 42.76
CA SER A 32 -14.33 -13.65 41.91
C SER A 32 -13.60 -14.36 40.76
N VAL A 33 -13.76 -13.84 39.54
CA VAL A 33 -13.14 -14.41 38.33
C VAL A 33 -11.61 -14.46 38.44
N ALA A 34 -11.01 -13.52 39.17
CA ALA A 34 -9.57 -13.48 39.43
C ALA A 34 -9.09 -14.64 40.31
N LEU A 35 -9.84 -15.02 41.35
CA LEU A 35 -9.50 -16.15 42.23
C LEU A 35 -9.68 -17.49 41.49
N VAL A 36 -10.76 -17.62 40.71
CA VAL A 36 -11.01 -18.78 39.86
C VAL A 36 -9.88 -18.95 38.83
N GLY A 37 -9.47 -17.87 38.18
CA GLY A 37 -8.36 -17.89 37.22
C GLY A 37 -7.02 -18.32 37.84
N LYS A 38 -6.72 -17.86 39.06
CA LYS A 38 -5.51 -18.27 39.79
C LYS A 38 -5.52 -19.76 40.12
N ALA A 39 -6.63 -20.28 40.65
CA ALA A 39 -6.77 -21.69 40.98
C ALA A 39 -6.70 -22.61 39.74
N ILE A 40 -7.28 -22.21 38.60
CA ILE A 40 -7.17 -22.95 37.33
C ILE A 40 -5.72 -22.96 36.83
N GLY A 41 -5.00 -21.84 36.94
CA GLY A 41 -3.59 -21.75 36.56
C GLY A 41 -2.66 -22.62 37.41
N GLU A 42 -2.92 -22.73 38.72
CA GLU A 42 -2.20 -23.62 39.63
C GLU A 42 -2.47 -25.10 39.30
N ARG A 43 -3.73 -25.46 39.00
CA ARG A 43 -4.07 -26.81 38.53
C ARG A 43 -3.38 -27.14 37.21
N TRP A 44 -3.39 -26.24 36.23
CA TRP A 44 -2.68 -26.45 34.95
C TRP A 44 -1.17 -26.68 35.14
N LYS A 45 -0.54 -25.97 36.08
CA LYS A 45 0.87 -26.17 36.45
C LYS A 45 1.14 -27.47 37.20
N ALA A 46 0.16 -27.98 37.93
CA ALA A 46 0.23 -29.25 38.65
C ALA A 46 -0.02 -30.49 37.76
N LEU A 47 -0.72 -30.35 36.63
CA LEU A 47 -0.87 -31.43 35.65
C LEU A 47 0.49 -31.88 35.11
N THR A 48 0.65 -33.19 34.94
CA THR A 48 1.85 -33.78 34.31
C THR A 48 1.87 -33.49 32.81
N ASP A 49 3.05 -33.55 32.20
CA ASP A 49 3.20 -33.23 30.78
C ASP A 49 2.43 -34.21 29.87
N ASP A 50 2.18 -35.43 30.33
CA ASP A 50 1.36 -36.44 29.64
C ASP A 50 -0.13 -36.05 29.59
N GLU A 51 -0.67 -35.50 30.68
CA GLU A 51 -2.06 -35.03 30.73
C GLU A 51 -2.23 -33.74 29.94
N ARG A 52 -1.23 -32.85 29.95
CA ARG A 52 -1.21 -31.66 29.08
C ARG A 52 -1.13 -32.04 27.62
N LEU A 53 -0.45 -33.13 27.28
CA LEU A 53 -0.34 -33.62 25.90
C LEU A 53 -1.72 -33.99 25.34
N LYS A 54 -2.58 -34.65 26.14
CA LYS A 54 -3.96 -34.96 25.76
C LYS A 54 -4.75 -33.70 25.38
N TYR A 55 -4.62 -32.62 26.16
CA TYR A 55 -5.29 -31.36 25.83
C TYR A 55 -4.65 -30.62 24.65
N LYS A 56 -3.34 -30.77 24.43
CA LYS A 56 -2.65 -30.24 23.24
C LYS A 56 -3.09 -30.95 21.97
N THR A 57 -3.24 -32.27 22.00
CA THR A 57 -3.73 -33.05 20.85
C THR A 57 -5.18 -32.72 20.55
N SER A 58 -6.04 -32.64 21.57
CA SER A 58 -7.44 -32.24 21.37
C SER A 58 -7.59 -30.79 20.89
N ALA A 59 -6.73 -29.86 21.35
CA ALA A 59 -6.71 -28.49 20.82
C ALA A 59 -6.22 -28.42 19.38
N ALA A 60 -5.25 -29.25 19.00
CA ALA A 60 -4.79 -29.34 17.61
C ALA A 60 -5.86 -29.94 16.69
N GLU A 61 -6.58 -30.95 17.15
CA GLU A 61 -7.69 -31.57 16.42
C GLU A 61 -8.87 -30.60 16.25
N MET A 62 -9.26 -29.90 17.32
CA MET A 62 -10.30 -28.86 17.29
C MET A 62 -9.87 -27.62 16.49
N ALA A 63 -8.58 -27.30 16.43
CA ALA A 63 -8.05 -26.25 15.56
C ALA A 63 -8.07 -26.67 14.09
N LYS A 64 -7.85 -27.96 13.80
CA LYS A 64 -7.91 -28.52 12.45
C LYS A 64 -9.36 -28.60 11.94
N SER A 65 -10.29 -29.06 12.77
CA SER A 65 -11.72 -29.07 12.40
C SER A 65 -12.30 -27.65 12.31
N ALA A 66 -11.88 -26.72 13.17
CA ALA A 66 -12.27 -25.31 13.04
C ALA A 66 -11.73 -24.66 11.75
N ALA A 67 -10.55 -25.07 11.28
CA ALA A 67 -10.00 -24.61 9.99
C ALA A 67 -10.80 -25.21 8.80
N GLU A 68 -11.29 -26.44 8.92
CA GLU A 68 -12.13 -27.09 7.91
C GLU A 68 -13.56 -26.52 7.89
N THR A 69 -14.17 -26.19 9.04
CA THR A 69 -15.49 -25.55 9.09
C THR A 69 -15.48 -24.07 8.72
N ASN A 70 -14.36 -23.37 8.92
CA ASN A 70 -14.21 -21.98 8.48
C ASN A 70 -14.07 -21.85 6.96
N ALA A 71 -13.67 -22.89 6.23
CA ALA A 71 -13.63 -22.86 4.77
C ALA A 71 -15.03 -22.71 4.14
N GLU A 72 -16.08 -23.13 4.84
CA GLU A 72 -17.48 -23.02 4.36
C GLU A 72 -18.19 -21.74 4.81
N THR A 73 -17.59 -20.93 5.71
CA THR A 73 -18.24 -19.73 6.28
C THR A 73 -17.40 -18.43 6.23
N ASP A 74 -16.14 -18.47 5.76
CA ASP A 74 -15.30 -17.27 5.62
C ASP A 74 -15.34 -16.68 4.19
N ASN A 75 -16.48 -16.06 3.85
CA ASN A 75 -16.49 -14.93 2.91
C ASN A 75 -16.61 -13.63 3.73
N ALA A 76 -15.53 -13.24 4.42
CA ALA A 76 -15.28 -11.88 4.89
C ALA A 76 -13.86 -11.72 5.48
N GLU A 77 -12.95 -11.15 4.66
CA GLU A 77 -11.77 -10.33 5.03
C GLU A 77 -10.69 -10.93 5.97
N GLU A 78 -9.39 -11.01 5.67
CA GLU A 78 -8.49 -10.23 4.81
C GLU A 78 -7.17 -11.02 4.68
N ASN A 79 -6.65 -11.24 3.46
CA ASN A 79 -5.24 -11.52 3.21
C ASN A 79 -4.85 -10.87 1.87
N PRO A 80 -3.81 -10.00 1.80
CA PRO A 80 -3.60 -9.09 0.69
C PRO A 80 -2.75 -9.72 -0.43
N SER A 81 -3.30 -10.71 -1.12
CA SER A 81 -2.61 -11.32 -2.26
C SER A 81 -3.57 -12.10 -3.16
N THR A 82 -4.47 -11.39 -3.83
CA THR A 82 -5.18 -11.92 -5.00
C THR A 82 -5.05 -10.93 -6.16
N SER A 83 -4.01 -11.16 -6.95
CA SER A 83 -3.81 -10.59 -8.28
C SER A 83 -4.84 -11.17 -9.24
N SER A 84 -6.01 -10.55 -9.36
CA SER A 84 -7.01 -10.89 -10.39
C SER A 84 -7.06 -9.83 -11.49
N SER A 85 -6.23 -10.09 -12.50
CA SER A 85 -6.37 -9.79 -13.93
C SER A 85 -7.72 -9.20 -14.42
N GLY A 86 -7.87 -7.88 -14.32
CA GLY A 86 -8.86 -7.04 -15.01
C GLY A 86 -8.45 -5.57 -14.87
N PRO A 87 -8.97 -4.62 -15.68
CA PRO A 87 -8.53 -3.21 -15.69
C PRO A 87 -9.05 -2.43 -14.46
N THR A 88 -8.95 -3.00 -13.27
CA THR A 88 -9.15 -2.27 -12.01
C THR A 88 -7.84 -1.56 -11.68
N MET A 89 -7.68 -0.38 -12.29
CA MET A 89 -6.41 0.37 -12.31
C MET A 89 -6.09 1.08 -10.98
N LEU A 90 -6.93 0.93 -9.95
CA LEU A 90 -6.76 1.60 -8.65
C LEU A 90 -6.55 0.59 -7.52
N PRO A 91 -5.60 0.85 -6.60
CA PRO A 91 -5.33 -0.03 -5.46
C PRO A 91 -6.52 -0.08 -4.51
N ILE A 92 -7.11 -1.27 -4.36
CA ILE A 92 -8.33 -1.54 -3.58
C ILE A 92 -8.19 -1.05 -2.12
N SER A 93 -6.99 -1.17 -1.54
CA SER A 93 -6.73 -0.72 -0.16
C SER A 93 -6.84 0.81 0.00
N LEU A 94 -6.48 1.60 -1.01
CA LEU A 94 -6.68 3.06 -0.96
C LEU A 94 -8.14 3.42 -1.16
N VAL A 95 -8.85 2.71 -2.04
CA VAL A 95 -10.29 2.90 -2.22
C VAL A 95 -11.03 2.64 -0.91
N LYS A 96 -10.71 1.54 -0.21
CA LYS A 96 -11.26 1.25 1.13
C LYS A 96 -10.98 2.37 2.13
N LYS A 97 -9.75 2.87 2.19
CA LYS A 97 -9.37 3.98 3.08
C LYS A 97 -10.16 5.26 2.78
N ILE A 98 -10.28 5.62 1.50
CA ILE A 98 -11.02 6.83 1.07
C ILE A 98 -12.50 6.70 1.41
N MET A 99 -13.12 5.53 1.16
CA MET A 99 -14.53 5.29 1.50
C MET A 99 -14.80 5.39 3.01
N LEU A 100 -13.85 4.96 3.85
CA LEU A 100 -13.95 5.03 5.31
C LEU A 100 -13.62 6.43 5.89
N LEU A 101 -13.24 7.42 5.07
CA LEU A 101 -13.15 8.81 5.53
C LEU A 101 -14.53 9.42 5.79
N ASP A 102 -15.58 8.83 5.24
CA ASP A 102 -16.96 9.20 5.53
C ASP A 102 -17.38 8.63 6.90
N PRO A 103 -17.76 9.48 7.88
CA PRO A 103 -18.12 9.01 9.23
C PRO A 103 -19.35 8.09 9.26
N GLU A 104 -20.21 8.15 8.25
CA GLU A 104 -21.42 7.31 8.17
C GLU A 104 -21.11 5.91 7.63
N VAL A 105 -19.91 5.68 7.06
CA VAL A 105 -19.53 4.40 6.43
C VAL A 105 -18.62 3.60 7.37
N SER A 106 -19.18 2.55 7.99
CA SER A 106 -18.43 1.70 8.93
C SER A 106 -17.77 0.47 8.31
N ARG A 107 -18.41 -0.14 7.29
CA ARG A 107 -17.97 -1.38 6.64
C ARG A 107 -18.32 -1.35 5.16
N VAL A 108 -17.46 -1.94 4.32
CA VAL A 108 -17.64 -2.00 2.86
C VAL A 108 -17.48 -3.44 2.38
N SER A 109 -18.40 -3.91 1.54
CA SER A 109 -18.30 -5.24 0.91
C SER A 109 -17.25 -5.29 -0.21
N SER A 110 -16.74 -6.48 -0.51
CA SER A 110 -15.78 -6.71 -1.61
C SER A 110 -16.32 -6.32 -2.99
N GLU A 111 -17.61 -6.55 -3.23
CA GLU A 111 -18.31 -6.12 -4.44
C GLU A 111 -18.44 -4.59 -4.52
N GLY A 112 -18.75 -3.94 -3.40
CA GLY A 112 -18.83 -2.48 -3.32
C GLY A 112 -17.48 -1.81 -3.62
N LEU A 113 -16.40 -2.36 -3.05
CA LEU A 113 -15.03 -1.90 -3.33
C LEU A 113 -14.69 -2.00 -4.82
N SER A 114 -15.04 -3.12 -5.45
CA SER A 114 -14.78 -3.37 -6.86
C SER A 114 -15.61 -2.46 -7.77
N ALA A 115 -16.88 -2.26 -7.43
CA ALA A 115 -17.78 -1.38 -8.18
C ALA A 115 -17.29 0.07 -8.15
N VAL A 116 -16.92 0.60 -6.98
CA VAL A 116 -16.39 1.96 -6.85
C VAL A 116 -15.08 2.12 -7.64
N SER A 117 -14.18 1.12 -7.61
CA SER A 117 -12.93 1.15 -8.37
C SER A 117 -13.18 1.25 -9.89
N LEU A 118 -14.10 0.45 -10.42
CA LEU A 118 -14.48 0.49 -11.84
C LEU A 118 -15.14 1.81 -12.23
N VAL A 119 -16.10 2.28 -11.42
CA VAL A 119 -16.78 3.56 -11.66
C VAL A 119 -15.77 4.71 -11.66
N THR A 120 -14.80 4.70 -10.75
CA THR A 120 -13.76 5.72 -10.70
C THR A 120 -12.89 5.69 -11.95
N THR A 121 -12.58 4.50 -12.48
CA THR A 121 -11.83 4.36 -13.75
C THR A 121 -12.60 4.97 -14.92
N ILE A 122 -13.90 4.72 -15.02
CA ILE A 122 -14.76 5.30 -16.06
C ILE A 122 -14.83 6.83 -15.89
N PHE A 123 -14.99 7.31 -14.67
CA PHE A 123 -15.02 8.74 -14.35
C PHE A 123 -13.74 9.45 -14.77
N LEU A 124 -12.57 8.87 -14.51
CA LEU A 124 -11.27 9.41 -14.95
C LEU A 124 -11.18 9.49 -16.48
N GLY A 125 -11.70 8.48 -17.19
CA GLY A 125 -11.80 8.52 -18.66
C GLY A 125 -12.63 9.70 -19.16
N VAL A 126 -13.81 9.90 -18.57
CA VAL A 126 -14.69 11.04 -18.90
C VAL A 126 -14.00 12.37 -18.60
N LEU A 127 -13.35 12.50 -17.44
CA LEU A 127 -12.67 13.73 -17.06
C LEU A 127 -11.49 14.05 -17.99
N ALA A 128 -10.73 13.02 -18.40
CA ALA A 128 -9.60 13.17 -19.32
C ALA A 128 -10.06 13.62 -20.72
N GLU A 129 -11.15 13.04 -21.24
CA GLU A 129 -11.72 13.44 -22.53
C GLU A 129 -12.17 14.90 -22.49
N GLN A 130 -12.86 15.31 -21.43
CA GLN A 130 -13.33 16.67 -21.25
C GLN A 130 -12.16 17.68 -21.14
N ALA A 131 -11.13 17.35 -20.36
CA ALA A 131 -9.93 18.17 -20.26
C ALA A 131 -9.19 18.28 -21.61
N GLN A 132 -9.17 17.21 -22.41
CA GLN A 132 -8.61 17.23 -23.75
C GLN A 132 -9.41 18.13 -24.70
N GLN A 133 -10.75 18.15 -24.61
CA GLN A 133 -11.59 19.09 -25.39
C GLN A 133 -11.28 20.56 -25.06
N VAL A 134 -11.00 20.87 -23.79
CA VAL A 134 -10.57 22.22 -23.38
C VAL A 134 -9.19 22.55 -23.94
N ALA A 135 -8.22 21.63 -23.83
CA ALA A 135 -6.87 21.81 -24.34
C ALA A 135 -6.84 22.02 -25.87
N THR A 136 -7.60 21.20 -26.60
CA THR A 136 -7.73 21.30 -28.07
C THR A 136 -8.43 22.59 -28.50
N GLY A 137 -9.44 23.06 -27.74
CA GLY A 137 -10.05 24.38 -27.92
C GLY A 137 -9.05 25.52 -27.77
N ALA A 138 -8.07 25.37 -26.87
CA ALA A 138 -6.94 26.28 -26.70
C ALA A 138 -5.78 26.04 -27.70
N LYS A 139 -5.98 25.20 -28.73
CA LYS A 139 -4.97 24.78 -29.73
C LYS A 139 -3.73 24.12 -29.13
N ARG A 140 -3.83 23.59 -27.91
CA ARG A 140 -2.74 22.88 -27.22
C ARG A 140 -2.95 21.38 -27.34
N LYS A 141 -1.83 20.67 -27.51
CA LYS A 141 -1.78 19.19 -27.48
C LYS A 141 -1.36 18.64 -26.12
N THR A 142 -0.83 19.51 -25.26
CA THR A 142 -0.39 19.19 -23.89
C THR A 142 -1.53 19.47 -22.91
N LEU A 143 -1.84 18.48 -22.08
CA LEU A 143 -2.82 18.58 -21.00
C LEU A 143 -2.19 19.28 -19.79
N ARG A 144 -2.83 20.33 -19.28
CA ARG A 144 -2.40 21.06 -18.09
C ARG A 144 -3.43 20.95 -16.97
N PHE A 145 -3.00 21.26 -15.75
CA PHE A 145 -3.91 21.32 -14.60
C PHE A 145 -5.08 22.28 -14.82
N ALA A 146 -4.81 23.45 -15.41
CA ALA A 146 -5.85 24.43 -15.76
C ALA A 146 -6.94 23.86 -16.68
N ASP A 147 -6.61 22.92 -17.58
CA ASP A 147 -7.60 22.32 -18.48
C ASP A 147 -8.59 21.42 -17.72
N VAL A 148 -8.10 20.67 -16.73
CA VAL A 148 -8.93 19.81 -15.87
C VAL A 148 -9.84 20.65 -14.97
N ARG A 149 -9.29 21.74 -14.42
CA ARG A 149 -10.04 22.71 -13.63
C ARG A 149 -11.16 23.36 -14.46
N ASP A 150 -10.83 23.86 -15.64
CA ASP A 150 -11.79 24.54 -16.50
C ASP A 150 -12.84 23.57 -17.08
N ALA A 151 -12.47 22.31 -17.35
CA ALA A 151 -13.40 21.25 -17.69
C ALA A 151 -14.42 21.00 -16.57
N SER A 152 -13.96 20.94 -15.32
CA SER A 152 -14.81 20.70 -14.15
C SER A 152 -15.85 21.79 -13.90
N ARG A 153 -15.59 23.03 -14.36
CA ARG A 153 -16.55 24.15 -14.30
C ARG A 153 -17.64 24.07 -15.37
N ARG A 154 -17.36 23.39 -16.49
CA ARG A 154 -18.23 23.40 -17.67
C ARG A 154 -19.43 22.46 -17.55
N TYR A 155 -19.29 21.37 -16.80
CA TYR A 155 -20.34 20.38 -16.63
C TYR A 155 -20.99 20.51 -15.25
N SER A 156 -22.31 20.80 -15.23
CA SER A 156 -23.09 21.02 -14.00
C SER A 156 -22.85 19.92 -12.95
N ARG A 157 -22.90 18.65 -13.36
CA ARG A 157 -22.73 17.52 -12.42
C ARG A 157 -21.41 17.55 -11.67
N GLN A 158 -20.32 18.03 -12.28
CA GLN A 158 -19.01 18.09 -11.62
C GLN A 158 -18.92 19.28 -10.67
N CYS A 159 -19.58 20.39 -11.00
CA CYS A 159 -19.75 21.52 -10.10
C CYS A 159 -20.61 21.14 -8.88
N ASP A 160 -21.71 20.42 -9.10
CA ASP A 160 -22.63 20.00 -8.05
C ASP A 160 -21.95 19.07 -7.02
N MET A 161 -20.92 18.32 -7.44
CA MET A 161 -20.11 17.47 -6.55
C MET A 161 -18.93 18.20 -5.89
N GLY A 162 -18.79 19.52 -6.10
CA GLY A 162 -17.72 20.32 -5.48
C GLY A 162 -16.32 20.10 -6.07
N LEU A 163 -16.23 19.46 -7.25
CA LEU A 163 -14.93 19.09 -7.83
C LEU A 163 -14.10 20.32 -8.21
N TYR A 164 -14.76 21.36 -8.71
CA TYR A 164 -14.10 22.59 -9.13
C TYR A 164 -13.42 23.29 -7.95
N GLU A 165 -14.13 23.44 -6.84
CA GLU A 165 -13.61 24.04 -5.61
C GLU A 165 -12.42 23.23 -5.10
N GLY A 166 -12.53 21.90 -5.09
CA GLY A 166 -11.43 21.01 -4.69
C GLY A 166 -10.17 21.20 -5.54
N LEU A 167 -10.34 21.30 -6.87
CA LEU A 167 -9.22 21.52 -7.79
C LEU A 167 -8.58 22.91 -7.61
N VAL A 168 -9.36 23.95 -7.32
CA VAL A 168 -8.81 25.29 -7.04
C VAL A 168 -7.95 25.27 -5.76
N HIS A 169 -8.39 24.58 -4.72
CA HIS A 169 -7.58 24.44 -3.50
C HIS A 169 -6.31 23.62 -3.76
N LEU A 170 -6.40 22.59 -4.61
CA LEU A 170 -5.24 21.79 -4.98
C LEU A 170 -4.22 22.59 -5.80
N GLU A 171 -4.67 23.45 -6.71
CA GLU A 171 -3.81 24.34 -7.49
C GLU A 171 -2.96 25.23 -6.58
N LYS A 172 -3.59 25.84 -5.58
CA LYS A 172 -2.90 26.69 -4.58
C LYS A 172 -1.83 25.91 -3.84
N LYS A 173 -2.15 24.72 -3.34
CA LYS A 173 -1.17 23.85 -2.65
C LYS A 173 -0.01 23.44 -3.56
N ILE A 174 -0.28 23.17 -4.84
CA ILE A 174 0.79 22.84 -5.79
C ILE A 174 1.71 24.04 -5.99
N THR A 175 1.16 25.25 -6.12
CA THR A 175 1.95 26.48 -6.24
C THR A 175 2.77 26.75 -4.97
N GLU A 176 2.15 26.65 -3.79
CA GLU A 176 2.82 26.82 -2.49
C GLU A 176 3.98 25.82 -2.34
N ASN A 177 3.75 24.53 -2.62
CA ASN A 177 4.81 23.52 -2.55
C ASN A 177 5.95 23.79 -3.55
N GLN A 178 5.65 24.33 -4.74
CA GLN A 178 6.67 24.69 -5.72
C GLN A 178 7.48 25.92 -5.31
N GLU A 179 6.87 26.87 -4.59
CA GLU A 179 7.55 28.03 -4.02
C GLU A 179 8.47 27.62 -2.86
N GLU A 180 8.04 26.69 -2.00
CA GLU A 180 8.87 26.13 -0.93
C GLU A 180 10.05 25.30 -1.46
N GLU A 181 9.84 24.47 -2.50
CA GLU A 181 10.93 23.76 -3.18
C GLU A 181 11.89 24.73 -3.91
N ALA A 182 11.38 25.83 -4.44
CA ALA A 182 12.22 26.85 -5.09
C ALA A 182 13.04 27.66 -4.07
N ASP A 183 12.52 27.93 -2.88
CA ASP A 183 13.26 28.59 -1.79
C ASP A 183 14.28 27.64 -1.12
N GLU A 184 14.04 26.33 -1.07
CA GLU A 184 15.04 25.35 -0.61
C GLU A 184 16.14 25.07 -1.65
N VAL A 185 15.85 25.18 -2.96
CA VAL A 185 16.77 24.83 -4.05
C VAL A 185 17.44 26.05 -4.70
N ALA A 186 17.02 27.29 -4.42
CA ALA A 186 17.68 28.49 -4.97
C ALA A 186 19.03 28.79 -4.28
N PRO A 187 20.17 28.68 -5.00
CA PRO A 187 21.51 28.75 -4.43
C PRO A 187 22.07 30.18 -4.43
N ALA A 188 23.16 30.34 -3.68
CA ALA A 188 24.00 31.52 -3.67
C ALA A 188 24.27 32.12 -5.08
N LYS A 189 23.97 33.42 -5.18
CA LYS A 189 24.63 34.45 -5.99
C LYS A 189 24.31 34.52 -7.50
N LYS A 190 23.44 35.48 -7.83
CA LYS A 190 23.53 36.27 -9.08
C LYS A 190 24.79 37.14 -9.06
N THR A 191 25.65 37.00 -10.06
CA THR A 191 26.32 38.15 -10.68
C THR A 191 26.37 37.95 -12.19
N THR A 192 25.82 38.93 -12.90
CA THR A 192 25.89 39.16 -14.33
C THR A 192 27.32 39.43 -14.80
N ALA A 193 27.75 38.86 -15.93
CA ALA A 193 28.38 39.55 -17.07
C ALA A 193 29.00 38.54 -18.06
N ALA A 194 28.98 38.93 -19.33
CA ALA A 194 29.49 38.18 -20.47
C ALA A 194 31.02 38.01 -20.49
N GLY A 195 31.48 36.95 -21.18
CA GLY A 195 32.81 36.92 -21.81
C GLY A 195 33.87 36.03 -21.14
N ALA A 196 34.20 34.93 -21.84
CA ALA A 196 35.51 34.28 -21.92
C ALA A 196 36.27 33.92 -20.62
N ALA A 197 36.21 32.63 -20.26
CA ALA A 197 37.36 31.74 -20.06
C ALA A 197 36.87 30.48 -19.33
N ASP A 198 37.10 29.31 -19.92
CA ASP A 198 36.84 28.04 -19.25
C ASP A 198 37.71 27.93 -17.98
N PRO A 199 37.14 27.60 -16.80
CA PRO A 199 37.92 27.39 -15.61
C PRO A 199 38.75 26.11 -15.77
N LYS A 200 40.08 26.25 -15.72
CA LYS A 200 41.02 25.12 -15.71
C LYS A 200 40.65 24.16 -14.57
N GLY A 201 40.23 22.95 -14.92
CA GLY A 201 40.13 21.84 -13.97
C GLY A 201 38.87 20.99 -14.04
N VAL A 202 37.84 21.37 -14.81
CA VAL A 202 36.65 20.52 -14.98
C VAL A 202 36.65 19.94 -16.38
N ALA A 203 37.16 18.72 -16.52
CA ALA A 203 37.05 17.97 -17.76
C ALA A 203 35.56 17.73 -18.06
N THR A 204 35.04 18.39 -19.10
CA THR A 204 33.69 18.11 -19.60
C THR A 204 33.58 16.64 -20.02
N LEU A 205 32.45 15.98 -19.71
CA LEU A 205 32.14 14.59 -20.06
C LEU A 205 32.43 14.21 -21.52
N ARG A 206 32.46 15.18 -22.45
CA ARG A 206 32.86 14.98 -23.85
C ARG A 206 34.32 14.57 -24.03
N ALA A 207 35.22 14.96 -23.11
CA ALA A 207 36.63 14.56 -23.13
C ALA A 207 36.82 13.06 -22.83
N PHE A 208 35.85 12.42 -22.17
CA PHE A 208 35.90 11.00 -21.86
C PHE A 208 35.59 10.10 -23.08
N PHE A 209 34.87 10.64 -24.06
CA PHE A 209 34.49 9.94 -25.30
C PHE A 209 35.25 10.43 -26.54
N ALA A 210 36.32 11.22 -26.35
CA ALA A 210 37.20 11.57 -27.45
C ALA A 210 37.95 10.31 -27.92
N PRO A 211 38.02 10.04 -29.24
CA PRO A 211 38.79 8.91 -29.73
C PRO A 211 40.26 9.12 -29.40
N VAL A 212 40.86 8.13 -28.73
CA VAL A 212 42.28 8.14 -28.37
C VAL A 212 43.09 8.05 -29.67
N GLU A 213 43.71 9.15 -30.07
CA GLU A 213 44.73 9.14 -31.12
C GLU A 213 45.91 8.27 -30.64
N GLY A 214 46.07 7.09 -31.24
CA GLY A 214 47.18 6.19 -30.89
C GLY A 214 46.92 4.68 -30.99
N SER A 215 45.84 4.21 -31.60
CA SER A 215 45.66 2.79 -31.93
C SER A 215 45.42 2.56 -33.42
N GLU A 216 46.31 3.09 -34.26
CA GLU A 216 46.47 2.62 -35.64
C GLU A 216 47.84 1.96 -35.76
N ASN A 217 47.90 0.66 -35.48
CA ASN A 217 48.66 -0.32 -36.26
C ASN A 217 48.58 -1.68 -35.59
N LEU A 218 47.68 -2.54 -36.06
CA LEU A 218 47.74 -3.99 -35.92
C LEU A 218 46.70 -4.64 -36.87
N ALA A 219 46.68 -4.20 -38.12
CA ALA A 219 45.94 -4.88 -39.18
C ALA A 219 46.46 -4.40 -40.53
N SER A 220 47.60 -4.92 -40.99
CA SER A 220 48.01 -5.08 -42.42
C SER A 220 49.51 -5.34 -42.51
N ALA A 221 49.96 -6.58 -42.30
CA ALA A 221 51.22 -7.11 -42.85
C ALA A 221 51.36 -8.60 -42.51
N GLU A 222 50.79 -9.48 -43.34
CA GLU A 222 51.38 -10.79 -43.69
C GLU A 222 50.48 -11.48 -44.74
N GLU A 223 50.26 -10.79 -45.86
CA GLU A 223 49.93 -11.43 -47.13
C GLU A 223 51.03 -10.99 -48.10
N ASN A 224 52.07 -11.82 -48.22
CA ASN A 224 52.97 -11.98 -49.37
C ASN A 224 54.24 -12.73 -48.94
N ALA A 225 54.11 -14.04 -48.75
CA ALA A 225 55.25 -14.97 -48.76
C ALA A 225 54.84 -16.22 -49.55
N ALA A 226 54.61 -16.03 -50.85
CA ALA A 226 54.54 -17.12 -51.83
C ALA A 226 55.01 -16.60 -53.20
N THR A 227 56.02 -17.25 -53.75
CA THR A 227 56.56 -17.16 -55.14
C THR A 227 57.87 -16.39 -55.32
N THR A 228 58.99 -17.12 -55.17
CA THR A 228 60.29 -17.11 -55.89
C THR A 228 61.29 -17.75 -54.90
N ASP A 229 61.83 -18.95 -55.07
CA ASP A 229 62.37 -19.71 -56.21
C ASP A 229 62.25 -21.22 -55.86
#